data_AF-A0A388RS03-F1
#
_entry.id   AF-A0A388RS03-F1
#
_cell.length_a   1.000
_cell.length_b   1.000
_cell.length_c   1.000
_cell.angle_alpha   90.00
_cell.angle_beta   90.00
_cell.angle_gamma   90.00
#
_symmetry.space_group_name_H-M   'P 1'
#
loop_
_entity.id
_entity.type
_entity.pdbx_description
1 polymer ?
#
loop_
_entity_poly.entity_id
_entity_poly.type
_entity_poly.pdbx_seq_one_letter_code
_entity_poly.pdbx_strand_id
1 'polypeptide(L)'
;MKASTIRVAEVNAAAVERYKEMRSVLMAASGDDRTMCEIVVTSQLGLLGHEVPFKLHAKRLFELSISKQQLQNVILAGVGVTFVLPQAALVLDWIDEAYQQYQQS
;
A
#
# COMPACT_ATOMS: atom_id res chain seq x y z
N MET A 1 8.49 14.20 -11.68
CA MET A 1 9.34 14.03 -10.48
C MET A 1 10.15 12.75 -10.65
N LYS A 2 11.45 12.72 -10.38
CA LYS A 2 12.25 11.47 -10.43
C LYS A 2 11.77 10.52 -9.32
N ALA A 3 11.84 9.20 -9.52
CA ALA A 3 11.52 8.23 -8.48
C ALA A 3 12.45 8.40 -7.27
N SER A 4 11.94 8.26 -6.04
CA SER A 4 12.72 8.48 -4.82
C SER A 4 13.96 7.58 -4.74
N THR A 5 13.87 6.35 -5.24
CA THR A 5 15.00 5.42 -5.33
C THR A 5 16.11 5.92 -6.25
N ILE A 6 15.78 6.58 -7.37
CA ILE A 6 16.76 7.21 -8.27
C ILE A 6 17.49 8.33 -7.53
N ARG A 7 16.74 9.19 -6.83
CA ARG A 7 17.33 10.30 -6.10
C ARG A 7 18.25 9.84 -4.96
N VAL A 8 17.87 8.79 -4.22
CA VAL A 8 18.70 8.21 -3.16
C VAL A 8 19.94 7.52 -3.76
N ALA A 9 19.81 6.84 -4.90
CA ALA A 9 20.93 6.18 -5.57
C ALA A 9 22.02 7.15 -6.04
N GLU A 10 21.64 8.37 -6.46
CA GLU A 10 22.58 9.45 -6.80
C GLU A 10 23.49 9.84 -5.62
N VAL A 11 23.06 9.60 -4.37
CA VAL A 11 23.84 9.86 -3.15
C VAL A 11 24.50 8.59 -2.61
N ASN A 12 23.78 7.47 -2.62
CA ASN A 12 24.26 6.18 -2.10
C ASN A 12 23.52 5.00 -2.77
N ALA A 13 24.08 4.51 -3.89
CA ALA A 13 23.53 3.36 -4.61
C ALA A 13 23.47 2.08 -3.76
N ALA A 14 24.48 1.83 -2.92
CA ALA A 14 24.53 0.63 -2.08
C ALA A 14 23.40 0.59 -1.04
N ALA A 15 22.96 1.74 -0.54
CA ALA A 15 21.80 1.82 0.34
C ALA A 15 20.50 1.42 -0.38
N VAL A 16 20.34 1.82 -1.66
CA VAL A 16 19.18 1.44 -2.46
C VAL A 16 19.14 -0.06 -2.74
N GLU A 17 20.28 -0.67 -3.04
CA GLU A 17 20.34 -2.12 -3.25
C GLU A 17 20.00 -2.90 -1.98
N ARG A 18 20.54 -2.50 -0.82
CA ARG A 18 20.17 -3.11 0.47
C ARG A 18 18.69 -2.93 0.82
N TYR A 19 18.12 -1.77 0.50
CA TYR A 19 16.68 -1.52 0.67
C TYR A 19 15.84 -2.48 -0.19
N LYS A 20 16.21 -2.68 -1.46
CA LYS A 20 15.51 -3.61 -2.36
C LYS A 20 15.61 -5.05 -1.87
N GLU A 21 16.80 -5.46 -1.40
CA GLU A 21 17.02 -6.80 -0.83
C GLU A 21 16.12 -7.03 0.38
N MET A 22 16.15 -6.12 1.36
CA MET A 22 15.28 -6.20 2.54
C MET A 22 13.80 -6.29 2.15
N ARG A 23 13.36 -5.42 1.21
CA ARG A 23 12.00 -5.45 0.70
C ARG A 23 11.65 -6.78 0.04
N SER A 24 12.55 -7.34 -0.76
CA SER A 24 12.34 -8.63 -1.42
C SER A 24 12.16 -9.75 -0.39
N VAL A 25 13.03 -9.82 0.63
CA VAL A 25 12.95 -10.84 1.68
C VAL A 25 11.64 -10.76 2.45
N LEU A 26 11.24 -9.55 2.87
CA LEU A 26 10.01 -9.37 3.65
C LEU A 26 8.73 -9.61 2.85
N MET A 27 8.74 -9.32 1.55
CA MET A 27 7.55 -9.47 0.68
C MET A 27 7.49 -10.82 -0.04
N ALA A 28 8.51 -11.68 0.11
CA ALA A 28 8.54 -13.02 -0.46
C ALA A 28 7.65 -14.03 0.29
N ALA A 29 6.92 -13.61 1.32
CA ALA A 29 5.99 -14.45 2.06
C ALA A 29 4.88 -15.02 1.14
N SER A 30 4.34 -16.20 1.49
CA SER A 30 3.31 -16.90 0.71
C SER A 30 1.97 -16.90 1.42
N GLY A 31 0.88 -16.88 0.65
CA GLY A 31 -0.48 -17.01 1.18
C GLY A 31 -0.84 -15.89 2.15
N ASP A 32 -1.33 -16.27 3.34
CA ASP A 32 -1.89 -15.36 4.35
C ASP A 32 -0.85 -14.33 4.86
N ASP A 33 0.41 -14.72 4.98
CA ASP A 33 1.48 -13.82 5.43
C ASP A 33 1.68 -12.66 4.43
N ARG A 34 1.54 -12.94 3.13
CA ARG A 34 1.63 -11.90 2.09
C ARG A 34 0.47 -10.93 2.16
N THR A 35 -0.75 -11.45 2.32
CA THR A 35 -1.95 -10.63 2.48
C THR A 35 -1.83 -9.72 3.70
N MET A 36 -1.35 -10.25 4.83
CA MET A 36 -1.12 -9.45 6.04
C MET A 36 -0.08 -8.34 5.81
N CYS A 37 1.06 -8.66 5.19
CA CYS A 37 2.07 -7.67 4.85
C CYS A 37 1.51 -6.54 3.97
N GLU A 38 0.75 -6.90 2.93
CA GLU A 38 0.14 -5.94 2.01
C GLU A 38 -0.92 -5.08 2.71
N ILE A 39 -1.70 -5.64 3.65
CA ILE A 39 -2.63 -4.88 4.50
C ILE A 39 -1.86 -3.85 5.33
N VAL A 40 -0.81 -4.26 6.05
CA VAL A 40 -0.02 -3.37 6.91
C VAL A 40 0.57 -2.22 6.10
N VAL A 41 1.20 -2.52 4.96
CA VAL A 41 1.79 -1.51 4.08
C VAL A 41 0.72 -0.57 3.53
N THR A 42 -0.40 -1.10 3.04
CA THR A 42 -1.50 -0.30 2.49
C THR A 42 -2.08 0.64 3.54
N SER A 43 -2.35 0.15 4.75
CA SER A 43 -2.86 0.99 5.85
C SER A 43 -1.90 2.11 6.25
N GLN A 44 -0.59 1.83 6.31
CA GLN A 44 0.42 2.85 6.61
C GLN A 44 0.49 3.93 5.53
N LEU A 45 0.44 3.55 4.26
CA LEU A 45 0.42 4.50 3.14
C LEU A 45 -0.84 5.36 3.15
N GLY A 46 -1.99 4.75 3.48
CA GLY A 46 -3.25 5.46 3.65
C GLY A 46 -3.19 6.48 4.80
N LEU A 47 -2.62 6.08 5.94
CA LEU A 47 -2.42 6.97 7.09
C LEU A 47 -1.48 8.13 6.77
N LEU A 48 -0.38 7.89 6.04
CA LEU A 48 0.62 8.89 5.68
C LEU A 48 0.24 9.76 4.48
N GLY A 49 -0.91 9.50 3.84
CA GLY A 49 -1.36 10.26 2.68
C GLY A 49 -0.60 9.96 1.38
N HIS A 50 0.02 8.79 1.26
CA HIS A 50 0.77 8.38 0.08
C HIS A 50 -0.12 7.67 -0.95
N GLU A 51 -0.92 8.45 -1.68
CA GLU A 51 -1.95 7.96 -2.62
C GLU A 51 -1.45 6.99 -3.69
N VAL A 52 -0.45 7.37 -4.48
CA VAL A 52 0.01 6.57 -5.62
C VAL A 52 0.49 5.17 -5.19
N PRO A 53 1.41 5.03 -4.21
CA PRO A 53 1.78 3.72 -3.72
C PRO A 53 0.62 3.04 -2.98
N PHE A 54 -0.27 3.76 -2.29
CA PHE A 54 -1.47 3.17 -1.70
C PHE A 54 -2.30 2.43 -2.75
N LYS A 55 -2.63 3.09 -3.87
CA LYS A 55 -3.43 2.49 -4.96
C LYS A 55 -2.75 1.27 -5.57
N LEU A 56 -1.42 1.30 -5.70
CA LEU A 56 -0.64 0.14 -6.16
C LEU A 56 -0.79 -1.06 -5.22
N HIS A 57 -0.68 -0.84 -3.91
CA HIS A 57 -0.78 -1.90 -2.91
C HIS A 57 -2.22 -2.39 -2.71
N ALA A 58 -3.21 -1.49 -2.81
CA ALA A 58 -4.63 -1.85 -2.82
C ALA A 58 -4.99 -2.80 -3.98
N LYS A 59 -4.45 -2.55 -5.19
CA LYS A 59 -4.63 -3.47 -6.33
C LYS A 59 -4.06 -4.87 -6.05
N ARG A 60 -2.87 -4.94 -5.45
CA ARG A 60 -2.27 -6.23 -5.05
C ARG A 60 -3.14 -6.98 -4.05
N LEU A 61 -3.79 -6.27 -3.13
CA LEU A 61 -4.74 -6.89 -2.21
C LEU A 61 -5.95 -7.47 -2.96
N PHE A 62 -6.45 -6.79 -3.98
CA PHE A 62 -7.53 -7.32 -4.83
C PHE A 62 -7.08 -8.55 -5.63
N GLU A 63 -5.85 -8.55 -6.17
CA GLU A 63 -5.23 -9.73 -6.80
C GLU A 63 -5.11 -10.90 -5.80
N LEU A 64 -4.90 -10.61 -4.51
CA LEU A 64 -4.91 -11.56 -3.40
C LEU A 64 -6.32 -11.89 -2.88
N SER A 65 -7.36 -11.60 -3.66
CA SER A 65 -8.77 -11.91 -3.34
C SER A 65 -9.35 -11.20 -2.11
N ILE A 66 -8.71 -10.14 -1.61
CA ILE A 66 -9.36 -9.23 -0.66
C ILE A 66 -10.45 -8.47 -1.41
N SER A 67 -11.68 -8.50 -0.88
CA SER A 67 -12.77 -7.70 -1.44
C SER A 67 -12.59 -6.21 -1.12
N LYS A 68 -13.15 -5.36 -1.97
CA LYS A 68 -13.25 -3.91 -1.73
C LYS A 68 -13.78 -3.61 -0.31
N GLN A 69 -14.86 -4.29 0.10
CA GLN A 69 -15.47 -4.10 1.42
C GLN A 69 -14.54 -4.47 2.57
N GLN A 70 -13.79 -5.57 2.45
CA GLN A 70 -12.81 -5.94 3.48
C GLN A 70 -11.73 -4.87 3.63
N LEU A 71 -11.22 -4.33 2.51
CA LEU A 71 -10.22 -3.26 2.57
C LEU A 71 -10.77 -1.97 3.20
N GLN A 72 -12.00 -1.58 2.85
CA GLN A 72 -12.68 -0.44 3.48
C GLN A 72 -12.83 -0.64 5.00
N ASN A 73 -13.24 -1.84 5.44
CA ASN A 73 -13.37 -2.17 6.86
C ASN A 73 -12.02 -2.08 7.59
N VAL A 74 -10.93 -2.57 6.98
CA VAL A 74 -9.57 -2.46 7.52
C VAL A 74 -9.18 -0.99 7.70
N ILE A 75 -9.43 -0.13 6.71
CA ILE A 75 -9.10 1.30 6.81
C ILE A 75 -9.97 2.00 7.86
N LEU A 76 -11.25 1.69 7.95
CA LEU A 76 -12.11 2.26 8.98
C LEU A 76 -11.69 1.84 10.39
N ALA A 77 -11.41 0.55 10.60
CA ALA A 77 -10.97 0.03 11.88
C ALA A 77 -9.57 0.54 12.27
N GLY A 78 -8.65 0.63 11.31
CA GLY A 78 -7.29 1.11 11.51
C GLY A 78 -7.20 2.63 11.55
N VAL A 79 -7.42 3.30 10.42
CA VAL A 79 -7.21 4.75 10.26
C VAL A 79 -8.38 5.57 10.80
N GLY A 80 -9.61 5.16 10.49
CA GLY A 80 -10.82 5.93 10.80
C GLY A 80 -11.13 6.02 12.29
N VAL A 81 -11.09 4.89 13.00
CA VAL A 81 -11.41 4.82 14.44
C VAL A 81 -10.26 5.34 15.30
N THR A 82 -9.00 5.12 14.91
CA THR A 82 -7.87 5.34 15.83
C THR A 82 -7.03 6.59 15.55
N PHE A 83 -7.11 7.17 14.34
CA PHE A 83 -6.25 8.30 13.96
C PHE A 83 -7.04 9.54 13.53
N VAL A 84 -7.52 9.59 12.28
CA VAL A 84 -8.02 10.84 11.66
C VAL A 84 -9.11 10.55 10.64
N LEU A 85 -10.36 10.94 10.96
CA LEU A 85 -11.53 10.70 10.12
C LEU A 85 -11.45 11.32 8.70
N PRO A 86 -10.98 12.57 8.51
CA PRO A 86 -10.76 13.12 7.16
C PRO A 86 -9.80 12.30 6.30
N GLN A 87 -8.72 11.77 6.89
CA GLN A 87 -7.76 10.94 6.16
C GLN A 87 -8.40 9.62 5.75
N ALA A 88 -9.20 9.01 6.63
CA ALA A 88 -9.93 7.80 6.30
C ALA A 88 -10.91 8.02 5.14
N ALA A 89 -11.66 9.13 5.13
CA ALA A 89 -12.57 9.47 4.03
C ALA A 89 -11.84 9.56 2.68
N LEU A 90 -10.71 10.28 2.63
CA LEU A 90 -9.88 10.38 1.41
C LEU A 90 -9.37 9.01 0.94
N VAL A 91 -8.94 8.16 1.87
CA VAL A 91 -8.46 6.81 1.55
C VAL A 91 -9.58 5.91 1.02
N LEU A 92 -10.84 6.09 1.45
CA LEU A 92 -11.97 5.36 0.88
C LEU A 92 -12.19 5.71 -0.59
N ASP A 93 -12.06 6.97 -0.97
CA ASP A 93 -12.12 7.39 -2.39
C ASP A 93 -10.99 6.72 -3.20
N TRP A 94 -9.79 6.62 -2.62
CA TRP A 94 -8.67 5.95 -3.28
C TRP A 94 -8.88 4.45 -3.48
N ILE A 95 -9.56 3.78 -2.54
CA ILE A 95 -9.94 2.37 -2.69
C ILE A 95 -10.87 2.20 -3.88
N ASP A 96 -11.84 3.09 -4.04
CA ASP A 96 -12.80 3.07 -5.13
C ASP A 96 -12.09 3.21 -6.48
N GLU A 97 -11.19 4.18 -6.60
CA GLU A 97 -10.38 4.37 -7.80
C GLU A 97 -9.45 3.19 -8.08
N ALA A 98 -8.76 2.65 -7.06
CA ALA A 98 -7.89 1.49 -7.22
C ALA A 98 -8.67 0.27 -7.70
N TYR A 99 -9.89 0.07 -7.18
CA TYR A 99 -10.75 -1.03 -7.55
C TYR A 99 -11.26 -0.90 -8.99
N GLN A 100 -11.69 0.29 -9.40
CA GLN A 100 -12.07 0.55 -10.79
C GLN A 100 -10.92 0.26 -11.76
N GLN A 101 -9.71 0.68 -11.43
CA GLN A 101 -8.53 0.42 -12.25
C GLN A 101 -8.15 -1.07 -12.28
N TYR A 102 -8.36 -1.81 -11.19
CA TYR A 102 -8.16 -3.26 -11.14
C TYR A 102 -9.18 -4.02 -12.02
N GLN A 103 -10.43 -3.57 -12.06
CA GLN A 103 -11.44 -4.19 -12.92
C GLN A 103 -11.17 -3.99 -14.43
N GLN A 104 -10.26 -3.09 -14.78
CA GLN A 104 -9.89 -2.76 -16.17
C GLN A 104 -8.58 -3.42 -16.63
N SER A 105 -7.86 -4.09 -15.73
CA SER A 105 -6.59 -4.79 -16.01
C SER A 105 -6.80 -6.29 -16.22
#